data_AF-A0A2G9Z7F4-F1
#
_entry.id   AF-A0A2G9Z7F4-F1
#
_cell.length_a   1.000
_cell.length_b   1.000
_cell.length_c   1.000
_cell.angle_alpha   90.00
_cell.angle_beta   90.00
_cell.angle_gamma   90.00
#
_symmetry.space_group_name_H-M   'P 1'
#
loop_
_entity.id
_entity.type
_entity.pdbx_description
1 polymer ?
#
loop_
_entity_poly.entity_id
_entity_poly.type
_entity_poly.pdbx_seq_one_letter_code
_entity_poly.pdbx_strand_id
1 'polypeptide(L)'
;MENELSKLNIPRDTYLKLVEKYVSEESRKHLFYTEAAMRALARYFSEDEHTWAMAGLLHDIDYEQITGKENWEAHIKEHCGELTEKFLKEIDFPDDLIRAIQSHNEVQNIPRDSKLAKTLFAVDGLTGFIVAVSKIMPDKQISSVKVESVIKRFKEK
;
A
#
# COMPACT_ATOMS: atom_id res chain seq x y z
N MET A 1 -7.38 -4.95 -21.85
CA MET A 1 -6.44 -6.03 -21.51
C MET A 1 -5.67 -5.55 -20.31
N GLU A 2 -5.49 -6.38 -19.28
CA GLU A 2 -4.65 -5.99 -18.14
C GLU A 2 -3.19 -6.02 -18.58
N ASN A 3 -2.43 -4.99 -18.22
CA ASN A 3 -1.02 -4.93 -18.56
C ASN A 3 -0.23 -5.95 -17.73
N GLU A 4 0.63 -6.72 -18.40
CA GLU A 4 1.60 -7.57 -17.72
C GLU A 4 2.67 -6.69 -17.06
N LEU A 5 2.90 -6.91 -15.77
CA LEU A 5 3.86 -6.15 -14.97
C LEU A 5 5.17 -6.92 -14.81
N SER A 6 6.26 -6.17 -14.68
CA SER A 6 7.57 -6.66 -14.30
C SER A 6 7.51 -7.47 -13.00
N LYS A 7 8.34 -8.51 -12.92
CA LYS A 7 8.46 -9.34 -11.73
C LYS A 7 9.74 -8.99 -10.97
N LEU A 8 9.62 -8.93 -9.66
CA LEU A 8 10.74 -8.65 -8.77
C LEU A 8 11.44 -9.95 -8.36
N ASN A 9 12.76 -9.91 -8.24
CA ASN A 9 13.58 -11.02 -7.79
C ASN A 9 14.59 -10.63 -6.69
N ILE A 10 14.59 -9.37 -6.27
CA ILE A 10 15.45 -8.86 -5.20
C ILE A 10 14.84 -9.25 -3.84
N PRO A 11 15.64 -9.62 -2.82
CA PRO A 11 15.12 -9.94 -1.49
C PRO A 11 14.32 -8.81 -0.83
N ARG A 12 13.28 -9.18 -0.05
CA ARG A 12 12.46 -8.25 0.74
C ARG A 12 13.28 -7.27 1.58
N ASP A 13 14.36 -7.75 2.19
CA ASP A 13 15.20 -6.93 3.09
C ASP A 13 15.86 -5.74 2.37
N THR A 14 16.07 -5.82 1.06
CA THR A 14 16.56 -4.68 0.27
C THR A 14 15.51 -3.57 0.22
N TYR A 15 14.24 -3.93 -0.02
CA TYR A 15 13.12 -2.99 -0.03
C TYR A 15 12.82 -2.44 1.36
N LEU A 16 12.94 -3.29 2.39
CA LEU A 16 12.73 -2.88 3.78
C LEU A 16 13.70 -1.77 4.19
N LYS A 17 14.98 -1.84 3.78
CA LYS A 17 15.95 -0.77 4.08
C LYS A 17 15.53 0.59 3.52
N LEU A 18 14.86 0.61 2.36
CA LEU A 18 14.33 1.85 1.79
C LEU A 18 13.16 2.39 2.62
N VAL A 19 12.24 1.51 3.03
CA VAL A 19 11.16 1.85 3.96
C VAL A 19 11.72 2.37 5.29
N GLU A 20 12.76 1.74 5.81
CA GLU A 20 13.39 2.15 7.07
C GLU A 20 14.06 3.52 6.99
N LYS A 21 14.52 3.90 5.79
CA LYS A 21 15.12 5.20 5.50
C LYS A 21 14.09 6.33 5.48
N TYR A 22 12.88 6.08 4.97
CA TYR A 22 11.89 7.13 4.68
C TYR A 22 10.62 7.11 5.52
N VAL A 23 10.36 6.03 6.27
CA VAL A 23 9.10 5.85 7.01
C VAL A 23 9.42 5.53 8.46
N SER A 24 8.73 6.17 9.40
CA SER A 24 8.84 5.94 10.83
C SER A 24 8.33 4.56 11.24
N GLU A 25 8.79 4.04 12.38
CA GLU A 25 8.31 2.75 12.89
C GLU A 25 6.80 2.70 13.14
N GLU A 26 6.18 3.84 13.46
CA GLU A 26 4.73 3.90 13.69
C GLU A 26 3.96 3.68 12.40
N SER A 27 4.33 4.38 11.32
CA SER A 27 3.65 4.30 10.02
C SER A 27 3.99 3.02 9.24
N ARG A 28 5.15 2.41 9.50
CA ARG A 28 5.52 1.11 8.90
C ARG A 28 4.50 0.00 9.16
N LYS A 29 3.72 0.10 10.25
CA LYS A 29 2.65 -0.89 10.55
C LYS A 29 1.64 -0.97 9.41
N HIS A 30 1.22 0.17 8.86
CA HIS A 30 0.30 0.22 7.72
C HIS A 30 0.89 -0.51 6.50
N LEU A 31 2.14 -0.19 6.15
CA LEU A 31 2.87 -0.84 5.07
C LEU A 31 2.96 -2.35 5.24
N PHE A 32 3.19 -2.84 6.47
CA PHE A 32 3.25 -4.29 6.75
C PHE A 32 1.87 -4.96 6.64
N TYR A 33 0.79 -4.27 7.03
CA TYR A 33 -0.56 -4.79 6.83
C TYR A 33 -0.90 -4.89 5.34
N THR A 34 -0.59 -3.86 4.57
CA THR A 34 -0.81 -3.83 3.11
C THR A 34 0.07 -4.86 2.40
N GLU A 35 1.34 -5.03 2.78
CA GLU A 35 2.20 -6.12 2.30
C GLU A 35 1.54 -7.49 2.53
N ALA A 36 1.10 -7.76 3.76
CA ALA A 36 0.53 -9.06 4.12
C ALA A 36 -0.75 -9.36 3.33
N ALA A 37 -1.62 -8.36 3.17
CA ALA A 37 -2.86 -8.47 2.41
C ALA A 37 -2.60 -8.66 0.91
N MET A 38 -1.69 -7.87 0.32
CA MET A 38 -1.30 -8.02 -1.09
C MET A 38 -0.71 -9.41 -1.36
N ARG A 39 0.14 -9.93 -0.46
CA ARG A 39 0.70 -11.28 -0.56
C ARG A 39 -0.40 -12.36 -0.54
N ALA A 40 -1.39 -12.22 0.34
CA ALA A 40 -2.51 -13.15 0.42
C ALA A 40 -3.38 -13.13 -0.85
N LEU A 41 -3.62 -11.95 -1.41
CA LEU A 41 -4.42 -11.79 -2.62
C LEU A 41 -3.68 -12.24 -3.87
N ALA A 42 -2.35 -12.10 -3.92
CA ALA A 42 -1.54 -12.68 -4.99
C ALA A 42 -1.74 -14.20 -5.07
N ARG A 43 -1.70 -14.91 -3.93
CA ARG A 43 -2.01 -16.35 -3.88
C ARG A 43 -3.41 -16.66 -4.36
N TYR A 44 -4.40 -15.90 -3.90
CA TYR A 44 -5.79 -16.07 -4.31
C TYR A 44 -5.97 -15.92 -5.82
N PHE A 45 -5.29 -14.95 -6.44
CA PHE A 45 -5.35 -14.70 -7.87
C PHE A 45 -4.34 -15.50 -8.70
N SER A 46 -3.52 -16.36 -8.08
CA SER A 46 -2.43 -17.09 -8.73
C SER A 46 -1.41 -16.17 -9.43
N GLU A 47 -1.07 -15.07 -8.78
CA GLU A 47 -0.13 -14.03 -9.23
C GLU A 47 1.21 -14.14 -8.49
N ASP A 48 2.21 -13.35 -8.89
CA ASP A 48 3.53 -13.32 -8.24
C ASP A 48 3.46 -12.70 -6.83
N GLU A 49 3.55 -13.56 -5.80
CA GLU A 49 3.43 -13.16 -4.40
C GLU A 49 4.45 -12.11 -3.97
N HIS A 50 5.67 -12.21 -4.48
CA HIS A 50 6.77 -11.33 -4.05
C HIS A 50 6.56 -9.92 -4.59
N THR A 51 6.27 -9.80 -5.89
CA THR A 51 6.00 -8.51 -6.54
C THR A 51 4.81 -7.79 -5.89
N TRP A 52 3.72 -8.51 -5.64
CA TRP A 52 2.53 -7.94 -5.00
C TRP A 52 2.81 -7.49 -3.57
N ALA A 53 3.53 -8.31 -2.80
CA ALA A 53 3.92 -7.95 -1.44
C ALA A 53 4.78 -6.67 -1.43
N MET A 54 5.76 -6.54 -2.32
CA MET A 54 6.63 -5.37 -2.36
C MET A 54 5.88 -4.11 -2.80
N ALA A 55 4.92 -4.21 -3.73
CA ALA A 55 4.05 -3.09 -4.07
C ALA A 55 3.26 -2.60 -2.83
N GLY A 56 2.73 -3.52 -2.02
CA GLY A 56 2.07 -3.18 -0.75
C GLY A 56 3.03 -2.59 0.30
N LEU A 57 4.25 -3.11 0.39
CA LEU A 57 5.27 -2.62 1.34
C LEU A 57 5.74 -1.19 1.01
N LEU A 58 5.72 -0.81 -0.27
CA LEU A 58 6.32 0.43 -0.76
C LEU A 58 5.31 1.52 -1.13
N HIS A 59 4.00 1.25 -1.06
CA HIS A 59 2.99 2.16 -1.63
C HIS A 59 3.02 3.58 -1.05
N ASP A 60 3.13 3.72 0.28
CA ASP A 60 3.18 5.01 0.98
C ASP A 60 4.60 5.48 1.34
N ILE A 61 5.61 5.08 0.56
CA ILE A 61 7.01 5.39 0.87
C ILE A 61 7.31 6.90 1.00
N ASP A 62 6.53 7.74 0.32
CA ASP A 62 6.69 9.19 0.32
C ASP A 62 5.85 9.93 1.36
N TYR A 63 4.82 9.29 1.92
CA TYR A 63 3.74 9.95 2.66
C TYR A 63 4.27 10.79 3.83
N GLU A 64 5.21 10.26 4.61
CA GLU A 64 5.79 11.01 5.72
C GLU A 64 6.76 12.11 5.30
N GLN A 65 7.33 12.03 4.10
CA GLN A 65 8.38 12.90 3.62
C GLN A 65 7.85 14.15 2.90
N ILE A 66 6.56 14.16 2.55
CA ILE A 66 5.87 15.31 1.97
C ILE A 66 5.85 16.46 2.98
N THR A 67 6.37 17.61 2.57
CA THR A 67 6.40 18.86 3.36
C THR A 67 5.07 19.61 3.28
N GLY A 68 4.78 20.52 4.22
CA GLY A 68 3.56 21.32 4.17
C GLY A 68 2.29 20.59 4.63
N LYS A 69 2.43 19.60 5.53
CA LYS A 69 1.34 18.75 6.05
C LYS A 69 0.19 19.53 6.70
N GLU A 70 0.44 20.76 7.12
CA GLU A 70 -0.57 21.72 7.56
C GLU A 70 -1.65 22.02 6.49
N ASN A 71 -1.37 21.77 5.21
CA ASN A 71 -2.37 21.79 4.14
C ASN A 71 -2.61 20.37 3.60
N TRP A 72 -3.72 19.78 4.03
CA TRP A 72 -4.14 18.44 3.62
C TRP A 72 -4.34 18.29 2.10
N GLU A 73 -4.87 19.31 1.43
CA GLU A 73 -5.09 19.27 -0.02
C GLU A 73 -3.77 19.24 -0.79
N ALA A 74 -2.77 20.01 -0.32
CA ALA A 74 -1.43 19.97 -0.89
C ALA A 74 -0.77 18.61 -0.66
N HIS A 75 -0.93 18.05 0.54
CA HIS A 75 -0.37 16.75 0.90
C HIS A 75 -0.88 15.63 -0.01
N ILE A 76 -2.21 15.51 -0.18
CA ILE A 76 -2.79 14.51 -1.08
C ILE A 76 -2.31 14.70 -2.52
N LYS A 77 -2.15 15.95 -2.97
CA LYS A 77 -1.73 16.24 -4.34
C LYS A 77 -0.29 15.80 -4.63
N GLU A 78 0.58 15.84 -3.62
CA GLU A 78 1.99 15.43 -3.75
C GLU A 78 2.19 13.93 -3.56
N HIS A 79 1.39 13.29 -2.71
CA HIS A 79 1.48 11.87 -2.41
C HIS A 79 1.31 11.02 -3.68
N CYS A 80 2.09 9.95 -3.80
CA CYS A 80 2.18 9.14 -5.02
C CYS A 80 2.70 9.91 -6.25
N GLY A 81 3.29 11.09 -6.07
CA GLY A 81 3.82 11.91 -7.14
C GLY A 81 5.30 11.66 -7.40
N GLU A 82 6.03 12.75 -7.63
CA GLU A 82 7.47 12.75 -7.96
C GLU A 82 8.33 12.14 -6.85
N LEU A 83 7.94 12.30 -5.58
CA LEU A 83 8.73 11.82 -4.45
C LEU A 83 8.70 10.28 -4.35
N THR A 84 7.53 9.68 -4.58
CA THR A 84 7.38 8.22 -4.73
C THR A 84 8.32 7.68 -5.82
N GLU A 85 8.24 8.26 -7.03
CA GLU A 85 9.09 7.83 -8.15
C GLU A 85 10.58 7.96 -7.81
N LYS A 86 10.98 9.11 -7.27
CA LYS A 86 12.36 9.37 -6.86
C LYS A 86 12.89 8.31 -5.89
N PHE A 87 12.14 7.98 -4.84
CA PHE A 87 12.58 7.01 -3.84
C PHE A 87 12.65 5.59 -4.42
N LEU A 88 11.66 5.19 -5.22
CA LEU A 88 11.64 3.87 -5.83
C LEU A 88 12.74 3.69 -6.88
N LYS A 89 13.15 4.77 -7.56
CA LYS A 89 14.30 4.74 -8.48
C LYS A 89 15.65 4.56 -7.79
N GLU A 90 15.78 4.82 -6.49
CA GLU A 90 17.04 4.56 -5.75
C GLU A 90 17.41 3.07 -5.66
N ILE A 91 16.44 2.19 -5.90
CA ILE A 91 16.57 0.74 -5.80
C ILE A 91 16.24 0.04 -7.13
N ASP A 92 16.31 0.78 -8.24
CA ASP A 92 16.00 0.30 -9.59
C ASP A 92 14.60 -0.35 -9.70
N PHE A 93 13.60 0.20 -9.01
CA PHE A 93 12.24 -0.32 -9.08
C PHE A 93 11.67 -0.13 -10.51
N PRO A 94 11.02 -1.17 -11.10
CA PRO A 94 10.47 -1.09 -12.46
C PRO A 94 9.42 0.00 -12.65
N ASP A 95 9.47 0.71 -13.78
CA ASP A 95 8.58 1.86 -14.07
C ASP A 95 7.10 1.50 -14.11
N ASP A 96 6.76 0.32 -14.60
CA ASP A 96 5.40 -0.20 -14.62
C ASP A 96 4.85 -0.46 -13.20
N LEU A 97 5.70 -0.90 -12.27
CA LEU A 97 5.36 -1.08 -10.86
C LEU A 97 5.33 0.24 -10.09
N ILE A 98 6.22 1.20 -10.40
CA ILE A 98 6.12 2.57 -9.86
C ILE A 98 4.77 3.15 -10.26
N ARG A 99 4.42 3.08 -11.55
CA ARG A 99 3.13 3.56 -12.07
C ARG A 99 1.95 2.88 -11.38
N ALA A 100 2.04 1.57 -11.14
CA ALA A 100 1.00 0.82 -10.43
C ALA A 100 0.84 1.30 -8.98
N ILE A 101 1.95 1.57 -8.28
CA ILE A 101 1.91 2.20 -6.95
C ILE A 101 1.27 3.58 -7.06
N GLN A 102 1.75 4.47 -7.92
CA GLN A 102 1.25 5.85 -8.00
C GLN A 102 -0.26 5.93 -8.28
N SER A 103 -0.81 4.95 -9.00
CA SER A 103 -2.24 4.85 -9.35
C SER A 103 -3.20 4.62 -8.18
N HIS A 104 -2.68 4.29 -6.98
CA HIS A 104 -3.53 4.12 -5.80
C HIS A 104 -3.98 5.47 -5.21
N ASN A 105 -3.28 6.57 -5.51
CA ASN A 105 -3.80 7.91 -5.29
C ASN A 105 -4.54 8.40 -6.55
N GLU A 106 -5.85 8.61 -6.43
CA GLU A 106 -6.68 9.05 -7.56
C GLU A 106 -6.31 10.45 -8.07
N VAL A 107 -5.73 11.31 -7.23
CA VAL A 107 -5.33 12.67 -7.61
C VAL A 107 -4.22 12.69 -8.66
N GLN A 108 -3.41 11.63 -8.74
CA GLN A 108 -2.38 11.50 -9.78
C GLN A 108 -2.96 11.25 -11.17
N ASN A 109 -4.25 10.92 -11.28
CA ASN A 109 -4.94 10.65 -12.55
C ASN A 109 -4.24 9.58 -13.41
N ILE A 110 -3.60 8.61 -12.74
CA ILE A 110 -2.97 7.46 -13.39
C ILE A 110 -3.97 6.28 -13.40
N PRO A 111 -4.32 5.72 -14.57
CA PRO A 111 -5.24 4.59 -14.64
C PRO A 111 -4.70 3.35 -13.94
N ARG A 112 -5.58 2.66 -13.21
CA ARG A 112 -5.35 1.33 -12.62
C ARG A 112 -5.59 0.23 -13.68
N ASP A 113 -4.63 0.07 -14.59
CA ASP A 113 -4.73 -0.80 -15.76
C ASP A 113 -4.20 -2.24 -15.56
N SER A 114 -3.82 -2.59 -14.32
CA SER A 114 -3.41 -3.93 -13.92
C SER A 114 -4.21 -4.45 -12.72
N LYS A 115 -4.22 -5.78 -12.54
CA LYS A 115 -4.87 -6.42 -11.39
C LYS A 115 -4.20 -6.01 -10.07
N LEU A 116 -2.87 -5.90 -10.07
CA LEU A 116 -2.08 -5.46 -8.93
C LEU A 116 -2.51 -4.04 -8.51
N ALA A 117 -2.55 -3.08 -9.45
CA ALA A 117 -2.93 -1.69 -9.17
C ALA A 117 -4.36 -1.58 -8.60
N LYS A 118 -5.32 -2.29 -9.19
CA LYS A 118 -6.71 -2.33 -8.70
C LYS A 118 -6.79 -2.93 -7.30
N THR A 119 -6.00 -3.98 -7.04
CA THR A 119 -5.98 -4.63 -5.73
C THR A 119 -5.34 -3.73 -4.69
N LEU A 120 -4.20 -3.10 -4.99
CA LEU A 120 -3.52 -2.20 -4.07
C LEU A 120 -4.45 -1.08 -3.61
N PHE A 121 -5.12 -0.42 -4.56
CA PHE A 121 -6.13 0.61 -4.28
C PHE A 121 -7.25 0.12 -3.33
N ALA A 122 -7.76 -1.10 -3.56
CA ALA A 122 -8.84 -1.65 -2.74
C ALA A 122 -8.36 -2.05 -1.33
N VAL A 123 -7.12 -2.54 -1.23
CA VAL A 123 -6.55 -3.09 0.00
C VAL A 123 -6.06 -2.01 0.95
N ASP A 124 -5.47 -0.94 0.42
CA ASP A 124 -4.91 0.16 1.21
C ASP A 124 -5.94 0.71 2.23
N GLY A 125 -7.09 1.18 1.76
CA GLY A 125 -8.16 1.62 2.66
C GLY A 125 -8.74 0.50 3.56
N LEU A 126 -8.76 -0.73 3.06
CA LEU A 126 -9.32 -1.88 3.79
C LEU A 126 -8.46 -2.29 4.99
N THR A 127 -7.13 -2.26 4.88
CA THR A 127 -6.23 -2.59 5.99
C THR A 127 -6.39 -1.57 7.13
N GLY A 128 -6.42 -0.27 6.80
CA GLY A 128 -6.73 0.79 7.75
C GLY A 128 -8.09 0.60 8.43
N PHE A 129 -9.11 0.21 7.66
CA PHE A 129 -10.45 -0.08 8.20
C PHE A 129 -10.45 -1.27 9.16
N ILE A 130 -9.79 -2.38 8.84
CA ILE A 130 -9.68 -3.56 9.72
C ILE A 130 -8.99 -3.19 11.05
N VAL A 131 -7.93 -2.37 10.99
CA VAL A 131 -7.26 -1.84 12.19
C VAL A 131 -8.20 -0.93 12.99
N ALA A 132 -9.00 -0.08 12.35
CA ALA A 132 -9.98 0.74 13.04
C ALA A 132 -11.05 -0.11 13.75
N VAL A 133 -11.50 -1.19 13.11
CA VAL A 133 -12.41 -2.18 13.72
C VAL A 133 -11.77 -2.85 14.93
N SER A 134 -10.47 -3.15 14.90
CA SER A 134 -9.79 -3.73 16.07
C SER A 134 -9.75 -2.75 17.24
N LYS A 135 -9.49 -1.46 17.01
CA LYS A 135 -9.33 -0.43 18.06
C LYS A 135 -10.58 -0.21 18.92
N ILE A 136 -11.77 -0.56 18.41
CA ILE A 136 -13.05 -0.44 19.12
C ILE A 136 -13.50 -1.76 19.78
N MET A 137 -12.76 -2.84 19.61
CA MET A 137 -13.00 -4.10 20.33
C MET A 137 -12.51 -4.01 21.79
N PRO A 138 -13.08 -4.77 22.73
CA PRO A 138 -12.69 -4.71 24.14
C PRO A 138 -11.21 -4.98 24.40
N ASP A 139 -10.61 -5.92 23.67
CA ASP A 139 -9.21 -6.32 23.80
C ASP A 139 -8.26 -5.51 22.89
N LYS A 140 -8.80 -4.79 21.91
CA LYS A 140 -8.08 -3.99 20.90
C LYS A 140 -7.11 -4.79 20.02
N GLN A 141 -7.28 -6.12 19.95
CA GLN A 141 -6.35 -7.00 19.23
C GLN A 141 -6.84 -7.30 17.82
N ILE A 142 -5.95 -7.11 16.82
CA ILE A 142 -6.26 -7.43 15.42
C ILE A 142 -6.56 -8.93 15.22
N SER A 143 -5.90 -9.80 15.99
CA SER A 143 -6.11 -11.26 15.94
C SER A 143 -7.51 -11.70 16.40
N SER A 144 -8.22 -10.84 17.12
CA SER A 144 -9.59 -11.08 17.58
C SER A 144 -10.64 -10.61 16.58
N VAL A 145 -10.25 -9.83 15.56
CA VAL A 145 -11.16 -9.29 14.56
C VAL A 145 -11.72 -10.42 13.69
N LYS A 146 -13.04 -10.53 13.68
CA LYS A 146 -13.78 -11.47 12.84
C LYS A 146 -14.29 -10.80 11.57
N VAL A 147 -14.40 -11.57 10.48
CA VAL A 147 -14.90 -11.09 9.19
C VAL A 147 -16.31 -10.49 9.32
N GLU A 148 -17.18 -11.11 10.11
CA GLU A 148 -18.54 -10.63 10.34
C GLU A 148 -18.56 -9.26 11.01
N SER A 149 -17.62 -8.99 11.93
CA SER A 149 -17.47 -7.69 12.58
C SER A 149 -17.08 -6.63 11.56
N VAL A 150 -16.11 -6.92 10.69
CA VAL A 150 -15.66 -6.01 9.62
C VAL A 150 -16.83 -5.69 8.67
N ILE A 151 -17.53 -6.72 8.18
CA ILE A 151 -18.67 -6.55 7.26
C ILE A 151 -19.81 -5.76 7.91
N LYS A 152 -20.10 -6.02 9.19
CA LYS A 152 -21.14 -5.27 9.92
C LYS A 152 -20.78 -3.79 9.97
N ARG A 153 -19.56 -3.47 10.40
CA ARG A 153 -19.08 -2.09 10.50
C ARG A 153 -19.02 -1.39 9.15
N PHE A 154 -18.65 -2.10 8.09
CA PHE A 154 -18.55 -1.52 6.75
C PHE A 154 -19.90 -1.02 6.21
N LYS A 155 -21.01 -1.58 6.72
CA LYS A 155 -22.38 -1.18 6.34
C LYS A 155 -22.98 -0.10 7.24
N GLU A 156 -22.33 0.23 8.35
CA GLU A 156 -22.74 1.34 9.23
C GLU A 156 -22.44 2.66 8.48
N LYS A 157 -23.46 3.50 8.32
CA LYS A 157 -23.35 4.81 7.64
C LYS A 157 -22.86 5.89 8.58
#